data_AF-A0ABD3BSZ5-F1
#
_entry.id   AF-A0ABD3BSZ5-F1
#
_cell.length_a   1.000
_cell.length_b   1.000
_cell.length_c   1.000
_cell.angle_alpha   90.00
_cell.angle_beta   90.00
_cell.angle_gamma   90.00
#
_symmetry.space_group_name_H-M   'P 1'
#
loop_
_entity.id
_entity.type
_entity.pdbx_description
1 polymer ?
#
loop_
_entity_poly.entity_id
_entity_poly.type
_entity_poly.pdbx_seq_one_letter_code
_entity_poly.pdbx_strand_id
1 'polypeptide(L)'
;MPLRTTVVSTLSLYFPPKPLFCKTPNPAAALRRFLSLSSAKSQPLLSNLRPLSSLSAAAVDSEPSYSSSVSSVAKTIDPVYLSCCLPERKPLKVAVLISGGVDSSVALRLLHAAGHSCTAFYLKIWFQEDFENFWSECPWEEDLNYVKAVCDQVDVPLEVVHLTDEYWNNVVSYIIDEYRYGAFVDAIRGMKFDFIASGHYAKVVHPDSDNKEEPSTLKLSKDMVKDQTYFLSHLSQSQLKGLIFPLGCIQKEEVRRLAKTFELPNQDRKDSQGICFLGKIKFSEFVARHIGEKEGVILEAETGDFLGRHRGFWFYTIGQRQGLRLPGGPWYVVEKDVKNNVVFVSRNYFSVDKRRRIFRVGSLRWLNGSPPRMITQIQCKLDQASRVRHGPGFYRCDLTIETDANGHEILVVKLSKDDQGLAAGQFAAFYQDSTCLGSGVILESWDDQGFPVCDKALEIAKMEDKSKLGKPVKIKVIAESSNKEEEPDRKEECVAAKLDLTLN
;
A
#
# COMPACT_ATOMS: atom_id res chain seq x y z
N MET A 1 34.37 17.13 4.16
CA MET A 1 34.18 17.91 2.91
C MET A 1 34.05 16.91 1.76
N PRO A 2 33.18 17.14 0.76
CA PRO A 2 31.84 16.54 0.74
C PRO A 2 31.66 15.40 -0.27
N LEU A 3 30.86 14.39 0.11
CA LEU A 3 30.36 13.27 -0.71
C LEU A 3 28.84 13.08 -0.50
N ARG A 4 28.10 14.19 -0.33
CA ARG A 4 26.67 14.18 0.08
C ARG A 4 25.70 14.82 -0.92
N THR A 5 26.10 15.09 -2.16
CA THR A 5 25.32 16.00 -3.03
C THR A 5 24.69 15.38 -4.28
N THR A 6 24.89 14.10 -4.59
CA THR A 6 24.54 13.60 -5.96
C THR A 6 23.26 12.75 -6.05
N VAL A 7 22.59 12.41 -4.95
CA VAL A 7 21.33 11.61 -5.00
C VAL A 7 20.06 12.49 -4.96
N VAL A 8 20.21 13.81 -4.82
CA VAL A 8 19.08 14.76 -4.71
C VAL A 8 18.52 15.20 -6.07
N SER A 9 19.16 14.82 -7.18
CA SER A 9 18.84 15.41 -8.51
C SER A 9 17.68 14.74 -9.28
N THR A 10 17.27 13.52 -8.94
CA THR A 10 16.31 12.76 -9.78
C THR A 10 14.95 12.52 -9.12
N LEU A 11 14.76 12.98 -7.87
CA LEU A 11 13.53 12.78 -7.08
C LEU A 11 12.76 14.09 -6.78
N SER A 12 13.18 15.20 -7.39
CA SER A 12 12.54 16.53 -7.27
C SER A 12 11.25 16.69 -8.11
N LEU A 13 10.78 15.62 -8.77
CA LEU A 13 9.67 15.67 -9.73
C LEU A 13 8.28 15.51 -9.09
N TYR A 14 8.16 15.11 -7.82
CA TYR A 14 6.86 14.85 -7.20
C TYR A 14 6.44 15.85 -6.12
N PHE A 15 7.38 16.59 -5.50
CA PHE A 15 7.08 17.69 -4.58
C PHE A 15 8.16 18.78 -4.67
N PRO A 16 7.79 20.07 -4.78
CA PRO A 16 8.78 21.15 -4.74
C PRO A 16 9.45 21.23 -3.36
N PRO A 17 10.70 21.73 -3.27
CA PRO A 17 11.28 22.08 -1.98
C PRO A 17 10.40 23.10 -1.27
N LYS A 18 10.28 22.97 0.06
CA LYS A 18 9.51 23.87 0.94
C LYS A 18 9.75 25.33 0.55
N PRO A 19 8.72 26.20 0.51
CA PRO A 19 8.97 27.64 0.42
C PRO A 19 9.85 28.05 1.60
N LEU A 20 10.97 28.71 1.30
CA LEU A 20 11.81 29.38 2.28
C LEU A 20 10.93 30.36 3.06
N PHE A 21 10.57 29.98 4.29
CA PHE A 21 9.93 30.91 5.21
C PHE A 21 10.83 32.13 5.38
N CYS A 22 10.27 33.31 5.14
CA CYS A 22 10.86 34.57 5.55
C CYS A 22 11.17 34.52 7.05
N LYS A 23 12.42 34.84 7.37
CA LYS A 23 13.01 35.14 8.68
C LYS A 23 11.97 35.40 9.80
N THR A 24 11.90 34.52 10.79
CA THR A 24 11.40 34.88 12.13
C THR A 24 12.51 35.57 12.94
N PRO A 25 12.20 36.58 13.76
CA PRO A 25 13.19 37.32 14.52
C PRO A 25 13.71 36.53 15.73
N ASN A 26 15.04 36.53 15.86
CA ASN A 26 15.92 36.34 17.02
C ASN A 26 15.37 35.61 18.28
N PRO A 27 15.94 34.45 18.69
CA PRO A 27 15.46 33.62 19.81
C PRO A 27 15.87 34.12 21.22
N ALA A 28 15.95 35.44 21.45
CA ALA A 28 16.41 36.02 22.72
C ALA A 28 15.29 36.43 23.70
N ALA A 29 14.01 36.17 23.40
CA ALA A 29 12.89 36.73 24.17
C ALA A 29 12.07 35.72 25.01
N ALA A 30 12.29 34.41 24.90
CA ALA A 30 11.47 33.40 25.61
C ALA A 30 12.18 32.75 26.82
N LEU A 31 13.32 33.27 27.26
CA LEU A 31 14.07 32.76 28.42
C LEU A 31 14.19 33.78 29.56
N ARG A 32 13.12 34.56 29.80
CA ARG A 32 12.98 35.46 30.97
C ARG A 32 11.61 35.31 31.62
N ARG A 33 11.29 34.12 32.09
CA ARG A 33 10.37 33.85 33.20
C ARG A 33 10.68 32.43 33.65
N PHE A 34 10.89 32.24 34.95
CA PHE A 34 11.47 31.04 35.58
C PHE A 34 13.00 31.00 35.73
N LEU A 35 13.58 32.11 36.18
CA LEU A 35 14.62 32.05 37.21
C LEU A 35 14.23 32.98 38.35
N SER A 36 13.54 32.42 39.34
CA SER A 36 13.61 32.91 40.72
C SER A 36 13.26 31.75 41.64
N LEU A 37 14.27 31.08 42.19
CA LEU A 37 14.41 30.79 43.63
C LEU A 37 15.48 29.71 43.87
N SER A 38 16.47 30.12 44.66
CA SER A 38 17.49 29.35 45.39
C SER A 38 18.58 28.66 44.54
N SER A 39 19.85 29.08 44.61
CA SER A 39 20.79 29.01 45.75
C SER A 39 21.17 27.57 46.11
N ALA A 40 22.26 27.04 45.53
CA ALA A 40 23.46 26.67 46.30
C ALA A 40 24.52 25.94 45.44
N LYS A 41 25.75 26.41 45.65
CA LYS A 41 27.10 25.95 45.30
C LYS A 41 27.33 24.47 44.92
N SER A 42 28.13 24.33 43.86
CA SER A 42 29.22 23.36 43.58
C SER A 42 29.90 22.75 44.83
N GLN A 43 30.31 21.47 44.86
CA GLN A 43 31.51 20.90 44.21
C GLN A 43 31.60 19.35 44.39
N PRO A 44 32.55 18.64 43.74
CA PRO A 44 32.40 17.29 43.18
C PRO A 44 33.08 16.19 44.02
N LEU A 45 32.85 14.91 43.70
CA LEU A 45 33.82 13.84 44.00
C LEU A 45 33.71 12.65 43.03
N LEU A 46 34.89 12.18 42.62
CA LEU A 46 35.21 11.08 41.73
C LEU A 46 34.86 9.69 42.29
N SER A 47 34.89 8.71 41.37
CA SER A 47 35.17 7.28 41.57
C SER A 47 33.98 6.36 41.92
N ASN A 48 33.59 5.50 40.96
CA ASN A 48 34.06 4.11 40.93
C ASN A 48 33.32 3.30 39.85
N LEU A 49 34.11 2.74 38.93
CA LEU A 49 33.71 1.68 38.00
C LEU A 49 34.44 0.40 38.41
N ARG A 50 33.70 -0.72 38.43
CA ARG A 50 34.06 -2.15 38.16
C ARG A 50 33.32 -3.11 39.12
N PRO A 51 33.21 -4.42 38.82
CA PRO A 51 32.46 -5.04 37.71
C PRO A 51 31.58 -6.22 38.22
N LEU A 52 30.80 -6.84 37.32
CA LEU A 52 30.04 -8.06 37.58
C LEU A 52 30.96 -9.28 37.82
N SER A 53 30.69 -10.05 38.88
CA SER A 53 30.98 -11.49 38.94
C SER A 53 30.17 -12.23 40.01
N SER A 54 29.66 -13.40 39.59
CA SER A 54 29.30 -14.62 40.36
C SER A 54 28.19 -14.59 41.42
N LEU A 55 27.16 -15.41 41.20
CA LEU A 55 26.49 -16.33 42.14
C LEU A 55 25.48 -17.17 41.31
N SER A 56 25.86 -18.38 40.91
CA SER A 56 25.61 -19.68 41.58
C SER A 56 24.16 -20.18 41.44
N ALA A 57 24.08 -21.42 40.97
CA ALA A 57 22.88 -22.21 40.73
C ALA A 57 22.05 -22.46 41.99
N ALA A 58 20.73 -22.35 41.85
CA ALA A 58 19.76 -23.08 42.65
C ALA A 58 18.67 -23.56 41.69
N ALA A 59 18.66 -24.86 41.43
CA ALA A 59 17.61 -25.55 40.71
C ALA A 59 16.34 -25.55 41.57
N VAL A 60 15.23 -25.07 40.99
CA VAL A 60 13.88 -25.33 41.49
C VAL A 60 13.11 -25.89 40.31
N ASP A 61 13.06 -27.22 40.24
CA ASP A 61 12.12 -27.95 39.41
C ASP A 61 10.71 -27.63 39.93
N SER A 62 9.97 -26.87 39.14
CA SER A 62 8.51 -26.82 39.24
C SER A 62 7.97 -26.77 37.82
N GLU A 63 7.46 -27.91 37.36
CA GLU A 63 6.70 -27.97 36.11
C GLU A 63 5.47 -27.05 36.21
N PRO A 64 5.21 -26.18 35.23
CA PRO A 64 3.95 -25.50 35.15
C PRO A 64 2.88 -26.50 34.69
N SER A 65 1.94 -26.80 35.57
CA SER A 65 0.74 -27.56 35.28
C SER A 65 -0.09 -26.81 34.22
N TYR A 66 -0.07 -27.33 32.99
CA TYR A 66 -0.88 -26.81 31.89
C TYR A 66 -2.35 -27.10 32.19
N SER A 67 -3.14 -26.03 32.36
CA SER A 67 -4.60 -26.08 32.49
C SER A 67 -5.22 -26.87 31.32
N SER A 68 -6.02 -27.87 31.66
CA SER A 68 -6.63 -28.84 30.74
C SER A 68 -7.76 -28.28 29.84
N SER A 69 -8.05 -26.98 29.89
CA SER A 69 -9.13 -26.37 29.10
C SER A 69 -8.72 -25.98 27.67
N VAL A 70 -7.43 -25.72 27.41
CA VAL A 70 -6.91 -25.26 26.09
C VAL A 70 -6.82 -26.40 25.06
N SER A 71 -6.77 -27.65 25.54
CA SER A 71 -6.61 -28.88 24.72
C SER A 71 -7.82 -29.22 23.83
N SER A 72 -9.02 -28.71 24.13
CA SER A 72 -10.24 -29.13 23.43
C SER A 72 -10.44 -28.46 22.06
N VAL A 73 -10.02 -27.20 21.88
CA VAL A 73 -10.23 -26.47 20.62
C VAL A 73 -9.17 -26.83 19.56
N ALA A 74 -7.92 -27.05 19.96
CA ALA A 74 -6.84 -27.45 19.05
C ALA A 74 -7.12 -28.82 18.37
N LYS A 75 -7.90 -29.70 19.01
CA LYS A 75 -8.29 -31.01 18.45
C LYS A 75 -9.41 -30.96 17.40
N THR A 76 -9.98 -29.77 17.12
CA THR A 76 -11.18 -29.62 16.28
C THR A 76 -10.93 -28.84 14.98
N ILE A 77 -9.71 -28.34 14.75
CA ILE A 77 -9.38 -27.58 13.54
C ILE A 77 -8.92 -28.55 12.46
N ASP A 78 -9.62 -28.52 11.31
CA ASP A 78 -9.23 -29.31 10.14
C ASP A 78 -7.77 -28.96 9.73
N PRO A 79 -6.87 -29.95 9.61
CA PRO A 79 -5.47 -29.73 9.24
C PRO A 79 -5.27 -28.89 7.97
N VAL A 80 -6.25 -28.87 7.05
CA VAL A 80 -6.20 -28.03 5.85
C VAL A 80 -6.01 -26.55 6.17
N TYR A 81 -6.60 -26.05 7.27
CA TYR A 81 -6.49 -24.65 7.68
C TYR A 81 -5.14 -24.31 8.31
N LEU A 82 -4.38 -25.31 8.75
CA LEU A 82 -3.05 -25.14 9.33
C LEU A 82 -1.94 -25.22 8.28
N SER A 83 -2.25 -25.56 7.02
CA SER A 83 -1.24 -25.76 5.96
C SER A 83 -0.32 -24.58 5.68
N CYS A 84 -0.77 -23.35 5.96
CA CYS A 84 0.03 -22.12 5.84
C CYS A 84 0.68 -21.69 7.17
N CYS A 85 0.55 -22.49 8.23
CA CYS A 85 1.09 -22.20 9.57
C CYS A 85 2.44 -22.88 9.86
N LEU A 86 2.97 -23.72 8.96
CA LEU A 86 4.15 -24.57 9.18
C LEU A 86 4.01 -25.62 10.33
N PRO A 87 2.90 -26.37 10.38
CA PRO A 87 2.60 -27.28 11.50
C PRO A 87 3.57 -28.46 11.61
N GLU A 88 4.26 -28.82 10.52
CA GLU A 88 5.23 -29.93 10.49
C GLU A 88 6.58 -29.56 11.14
N ARG A 89 6.82 -28.29 11.44
CA ARG A 89 8.05 -27.84 12.10
C ARG A 89 7.94 -28.00 13.61
N LYS A 90 9.09 -28.12 14.28
CA LYS A 90 9.16 -28.00 15.74
C LYS A 90 8.54 -26.67 16.19
N PRO A 91 7.96 -26.58 17.40
CA PRO A 91 7.36 -25.35 17.91
C PRO A 91 8.26 -24.13 17.72
N LEU A 92 7.76 -23.14 16.97
CA LEU A 92 8.44 -21.90 16.63
C LEU A 92 8.01 -20.79 17.58
N LYS A 93 8.87 -19.79 17.76
CA LYS A 93 8.51 -18.50 18.38
C LYS A 93 8.06 -17.53 17.30
N VAL A 94 6.80 -17.11 17.34
CA VAL A 94 6.18 -16.28 16.30
C VAL A 94 5.67 -14.97 16.88
N ALA A 95 6.17 -13.84 16.35
CA ALA A 95 5.63 -12.51 16.62
C ALA A 95 4.43 -12.27 15.70
N VAL A 96 3.23 -12.13 16.25
CA VAL A 96 2.00 -12.00 15.46
C VAL A 96 1.51 -10.56 15.48
N LEU A 97 1.54 -9.89 14.33
CA LEU A 97 0.97 -8.56 14.15
C LEU A 97 -0.56 -8.65 14.15
N ILE A 98 -1.18 -8.01 15.14
CA ILE A 98 -2.64 -7.97 15.32
C ILE A 98 -3.15 -6.54 15.22
N SER A 99 -4.24 -6.33 14.46
CA SER A 99 -4.79 -4.99 14.18
C SER A 99 -6.14 -4.74 14.83
N GLY A 100 -6.69 -5.72 15.55
CA GLY A 100 -8.09 -5.72 16.03
C GLY A 100 -9.10 -6.15 14.96
N GLY A 101 -8.64 -6.39 13.73
CA GLY A 101 -9.46 -6.98 12.66
C GLY A 101 -9.55 -8.50 12.75
N VAL A 102 -10.61 -9.05 12.16
CA VAL A 102 -10.90 -10.50 12.19
C VAL A 102 -9.79 -11.34 11.58
N ASP A 103 -9.20 -10.87 10.49
CA ASP A 103 -8.16 -11.60 9.76
C ASP A 103 -6.95 -11.91 10.66
N SER A 104 -6.40 -10.89 11.33
CA SER A 104 -5.28 -11.08 12.25
C SER A 104 -5.63 -11.94 13.47
N SER A 105 -6.86 -11.87 13.95
CA SER A 105 -7.32 -12.68 15.09
C SER A 105 -7.43 -14.16 14.74
N VAL A 106 -7.96 -14.49 13.56
CA VAL A 106 -7.98 -15.87 13.05
C VAL A 106 -6.56 -16.36 12.78
N ALA A 107 -5.69 -15.53 12.20
CA ALA A 107 -4.29 -15.88 11.97
C ALA A 107 -3.56 -16.25 13.28
N LEU A 108 -3.77 -15.46 14.35
CA LEU A 108 -3.24 -15.75 15.69
C LEU A 108 -3.75 -17.10 16.22
N ARG A 109 -5.07 -17.34 16.13
CA ARG A 109 -5.67 -18.60 16.61
C ARG A 109 -5.14 -19.82 15.86
N LEU A 110 -4.95 -19.72 14.55
CA LEU A 110 -4.42 -20.80 13.72
C LEU A 110 -2.95 -21.12 14.08
N LEU A 111 -2.11 -20.10 14.28
CA LEU A 111 -0.71 -20.30 14.70
C LEU A 111 -0.61 -20.92 16.09
N HIS A 112 -1.44 -20.47 17.02
CA HIS A 112 -1.53 -21.07 18.35
C HIS A 112 -1.99 -22.53 18.26
N ALA A 113 -3.00 -22.82 17.45
CA ALA A 113 -3.48 -24.20 17.22
C ALA A 113 -2.46 -25.11 16.51
N ALA A 114 -1.59 -24.55 15.68
CA ALA A 114 -0.46 -25.27 15.08
C ALA A 114 0.67 -25.60 16.09
N GLY A 115 0.54 -25.19 17.36
CA GLY A 115 1.48 -25.51 18.43
C GLY A 115 2.67 -24.56 18.53
N HIS A 116 2.60 -23.37 17.93
CA HIS A 116 3.66 -22.37 18.02
C HIS A 116 3.50 -21.46 19.24
N SER A 117 4.64 -21.04 19.82
CA SER A 117 4.68 -20.05 20.88
C SER A 117 4.49 -18.66 20.27
N CYS A 118 3.31 -18.09 20.46
CA CYS A 118 2.94 -16.80 19.87
C CYS A 118 3.13 -15.65 20.87
N THR A 119 3.51 -14.49 20.38
CA THR A 119 3.40 -13.21 21.10
C THR A 119 2.74 -12.21 20.17
N ALA A 120 1.63 -11.61 20.61
CA ALA A 120 0.88 -10.67 19.82
C ALA A 120 1.47 -9.25 19.94
N PHE A 121 1.52 -8.53 18.83
CA PHE A 121 2.01 -7.15 18.76
C PHE A 121 0.95 -6.26 18.11
N TYR A 122 0.52 -5.21 18.82
CA TYR A 122 -0.31 -4.14 18.27
C TYR A 122 0.55 -2.92 17.95
N LEU A 123 0.49 -2.44 16.70
CA LEU A 123 1.25 -1.27 16.26
C LEU A 123 0.39 -0.01 16.39
N LYS A 124 0.73 0.86 17.35
CA LYS A 124 0.09 2.18 17.47
C LYS A 124 0.80 3.16 16.53
N ILE A 125 0.16 3.44 15.40
CA ILE A 125 0.67 4.32 14.32
C ILE A 125 -0.21 5.56 14.07
N TRP A 126 -1.17 5.82 14.94
CA TRP A 126 -2.14 6.91 14.77
C TRP A 126 -1.55 8.26 15.21
N PHE A 127 -1.88 9.31 14.47
CA PHE A 127 -1.51 10.69 14.78
C PHE A 127 -2.50 11.27 15.80
N GLN A 128 -2.07 11.38 17.06
CA GLN A 128 -2.92 11.90 18.13
C GLN A 128 -3.05 13.44 18.07
N GLU A 129 -1.98 14.17 17.74
CA GLU A 129 -1.90 15.60 18.07
C GLU A 129 -2.59 16.54 17.06
N ASP A 130 -2.69 16.18 15.77
CA ASP A 130 -3.28 17.07 14.75
C ASP A 130 -4.76 16.79 14.40
N PHE A 131 -5.35 15.73 14.98
CA PHE A 131 -6.67 15.23 14.60
C PHE A 131 -7.71 15.20 15.73
N GLU A 132 -7.40 15.68 16.94
CA GLU A 132 -8.39 15.82 18.03
C GLU A 132 -9.67 16.55 17.57
N ASN A 133 -9.56 17.49 16.62
CA ASN A 133 -10.71 18.21 16.06
C ASN A 133 -11.62 17.38 15.13
N PHE A 134 -11.25 16.15 14.76
CA PHE A 134 -12.02 15.29 13.85
C PHE A 134 -12.65 14.07 14.52
N TRP A 135 -12.18 13.74 15.73
CA TRP A 135 -12.53 12.51 16.40
C TRP A 135 -13.20 12.82 17.74
N SER A 136 -14.45 12.41 17.91
CA SER A 136 -15.08 12.36 19.23
C SER A 136 -14.55 11.20 20.08
N GLU A 137 -13.95 10.18 19.45
CA GLU A 137 -13.38 8.97 20.06
C GLU A 137 -12.12 8.55 19.29
N CYS A 138 -11.07 8.15 20.00
CA CYS A 138 -9.82 7.69 19.40
C CYS A 138 -10.00 6.31 18.73
N PRO A 139 -9.87 6.17 17.39
CA PRO A 139 -10.15 4.91 16.69
C PRO A 139 -9.32 3.70 17.17
N TRP A 140 -8.12 3.95 17.69
CA TRP A 140 -7.19 2.93 18.13
C TRP A 140 -7.58 2.27 19.46
N GLU A 141 -8.40 2.92 20.29
CA GLU A 141 -8.82 2.35 21.57
C GLU A 141 -9.77 1.18 21.36
N GLU A 142 -10.72 1.32 20.43
CA GLU A 142 -11.63 0.23 20.04
C GLU A 142 -10.83 -0.95 19.45
N ASP A 143 -9.87 -0.68 18.56
CA ASP A 143 -8.97 -1.70 18.02
C ASP A 143 -8.24 -2.44 19.13
N LEU A 144 -7.62 -1.70 20.06
CA LEU A 144 -6.84 -2.26 21.15
C LEU A 144 -7.71 -3.09 22.12
N ASN A 145 -8.95 -2.68 22.35
CA ASN A 145 -9.90 -3.45 23.16
C ASN A 145 -10.21 -4.81 22.53
N TYR A 146 -10.45 -4.86 21.22
CA TYR A 146 -10.61 -6.14 20.51
C TYR A 146 -9.34 -6.98 20.55
N VAL A 147 -8.17 -6.35 20.38
CA VAL A 147 -6.88 -7.04 20.46
C VAL A 147 -6.70 -7.70 21.81
N LYS A 148 -6.90 -6.96 22.92
CA LYS A 148 -6.81 -7.48 24.29
C LYS A 148 -7.76 -8.66 24.49
N ALA A 149 -9.04 -8.48 24.16
CA ALA A 149 -10.04 -9.54 24.32
C ALA A 149 -9.70 -10.81 23.53
N VAL A 150 -9.17 -10.68 22.31
CA VAL A 150 -8.71 -11.83 21.51
C VAL A 150 -7.48 -12.48 22.14
N CYS A 151 -6.50 -11.70 22.60
CA CYS A 151 -5.29 -12.24 23.22
C CYS A 151 -5.62 -12.98 24.53
N ASP A 152 -6.50 -12.42 25.35
CA ASP A 152 -6.98 -13.05 26.59
C ASP A 152 -7.72 -14.37 26.31
N GLN A 153 -8.54 -14.42 25.25
CA GLN A 153 -9.27 -15.63 24.85
C GLN A 153 -8.35 -16.73 24.25
N VAL A 154 -7.23 -16.34 23.66
CA VAL A 154 -6.25 -17.28 23.07
C VAL A 154 -5.16 -17.67 24.08
N ASP A 155 -5.05 -16.94 25.20
CA ASP A 155 -3.98 -17.06 26.20
C ASP A 155 -2.59 -16.76 25.60
N VAL A 156 -2.47 -15.60 24.95
CA VAL A 156 -1.24 -15.14 24.29
C VAL A 156 -0.82 -13.77 24.84
N PRO A 157 0.47 -13.57 25.18
CA PRO A 157 0.95 -12.26 25.62
C PRO A 157 0.80 -11.19 24.53
N LEU A 158 0.44 -9.97 24.94
CA LEU A 158 0.25 -8.82 24.07
C LEU A 158 1.25 -7.71 24.41
N GLU A 159 1.94 -7.22 23.38
CA GLU A 159 2.82 -6.06 23.43
C GLU A 159 2.28 -4.93 22.54
N VAL A 160 2.35 -3.69 23.02
CA VAL A 160 1.96 -2.50 22.27
C VAL A 160 3.21 -1.73 21.86
N VAL A 161 3.43 -1.59 20.55
CA VAL A 161 4.60 -0.90 20.00
C VAL A 161 4.15 0.43 19.39
N HIS A 162 4.73 1.51 19.88
CA HIS A 162 4.50 2.86 19.37
C HIS A 162 5.44 3.09 18.18
N LEU A 163 4.88 3.34 17.00
CA LEU A 163 5.63 3.58 15.76
C LEU A 163 5.15 4.82 15.01
N THR A 164 4.53 5.78 15.72
CA THR A 164 3.92 6.96 15.09
C THR A 164 4.97 7.80 14.35
N ASP A 165 6.13 8.05 14.95
CA ASP A 165 7.18 8.87 14.36
C ASP A 165 7.87 8.18 13.18
N GLU A 166 8.18 6.90 13.32
CA GLU A 166 8.75 6.08 12.25
C GLU A 166 7.79 5.96 11.07
N TYR A 167 6.48 5.83 11.34
CA TYR A 167 5.46 5.80 10.31
C TYR A 167 5.35 7.15 9.59
N TRP A 168 5.36 8.26 10.34
CA TRP A 168 5.35 9.60 9.77
C TRP A 168 6.55 9.83 8.85
N ASN A 169 7.74 9.58 9.39
CA ASN A 169 9.00 9.92 8.75
C ASN A 169 9.31 9.07 7.52
N ASN A 170 8.72 7.87 7.40
CA ASN A 170 9.08 6.95 6.32
C ASN A 170 7.92 6.60 5.38
N VAL A 171 6.66 6.65 5.85
CA VAL A 171 5.50 6.27 5.05
C VAL A 171 4.71 7.49 4.61
N VAL A 172 4.43 8.40 5.54
CA VAL A 172 3.63 9.60 5.23
C VAL A 172 4.45 10.63 4.47
N SER A 173 5.68 10.87 4.89
CA SER A 173 6.57 11.85 4.26
C SER A 173 7.03 11.45 2.85
N TYR A 174 6.94 10.15 2.50
CA TYR A 174 7.62 9.63 1.30
C TYR A 174 6.87 8.52 0.51
N ILE A 175 5.76 7.96 1.00
CA ILE A 175 4.96 6.88 0.35
C ILE A 175 5.84 5.87 -0.42
N ILE A 176 6.81 5.24 0.29
CA ILE A 176 7.43 3.97 -0.13
C ILE A 176 7.50 3.04 1.09
N ASP A 177 6.81 1.90 0.99
CA ASP A 177 6.69 0.86 2.01
C ASP A 177 7.88 -0.12 1.91
N GLU A 178 8.98 0.21 2.58
CA GLU A 178 9.99 -0.77 3.06
C GLU A 178 10.19 -0.64 4.59
N TYR A 179 9.85 0.52 5.15
CA TYR A 179 10.28 0.93 6.48
C TYR A 179 9.35 0.56 7.63
N ARG A 180 8.04 0.35 7.42
CA ARG A 180 7.15 -0.08 8.53
C ARG A 180 7.56 -1.42 9.12
N TYR A 181 7.80 -2.37 8.22
CA TYR A 181 8.24 -3.70 8.60
C TYR A 181 9.67 -3.67 9.13
N GLY A 182 10.57 -2.89 8.50
CA GLY A 182 11.92 -2.65 9.01
C GLY A 182 11.93 -2.13 10.45
N ALA A 183 11.15 -1.07 10.73
CA ALA A 183 11.04 -0.47 12.06
C ALA A 183 10.50 -1.45 13.10
N PHE A 184 9.50 -2.26 12.74
CA PHE A 184 9.00 -3.31 13.64
C PHE A 184 10.04 -4.41 13.89
N VAL A 185 10.69 -4.92 12.84
CA VAL A 185 11.76 -5.92 12.96
C VAL A 185 12.91 -5.41 13.83
N ASP A 186 13.27 -4.14 13.68
CA ASP A 186 14.29 -3.48 14.51
C ASP A 186 13.86 -3.39 15.97
N ALA A 187 12.60 -3.01 16.24
CA ALA A 187 12.04 -2.91 17.58
C ALA A 187 12.03 -4.26 18.33
N ILE A 188 11.78 -5.36 17.61
CA ILE A 188 11.71 -6.71 18.22
C ILE A 188 13.00 -7.51 18.10
N ARG A 189 14.07 -6.96 17.51
CA ARG A 189 15.34 -7.68 17.26
C ARG A 189 15.93 -8.31 18.53
N GLY A 190 15.71 -7.71 19.69
CA GLY A 190 16.16 -8.23 20.99
C GLY A 190 15.39 -9.46 21.52
N MET A 191 14.18 -9.73 21.01
CA MET A 191 13.25 -10.72 21.57
C MET A 191 13.39 -12.12 20.96
N LYS A 192 14.24 -12.29 19.93
CA LYS A 192 14.56 -13.59 19.26
C LYS A 192 13.31 -14.39 18.84
N PHE A 193 12.57 -13.87 17.88
CA PHE A 193 11.51 -14.61 17.18
C PHE A 193 12.07 -15.33 15.94
N ASP A 194 11.51 -16.50 15.62
CA ASP A 194 11.84 -17.25 14.41
C ASP A 194 11.16 -16.63 13.18
N PHE A 195 9.91 -16.20 13.35
CA PHE A 195 9.10 -15.59 12.30
C PHE A 195 8.20 -14.48 12.82
N ILE A 196 7.81 -13.58 11.91
CA ILE A 196 6.76 -12.60 12.08
C ILE A 196 5.56 -13.03 11.24
N ALA A 197 4.38 -13.02 11.83
CA ALA A 197 3.14 -13.33 11.15
C ALA A 197 2.18 -12.14 11.11
N SER A 198 1.33 -12.13 10.10
CA SER A 198 0.23 -11.17 9.99
C SER A 198 -0.97 -11.77 9.25
N GLY A 199 -2.12 -11.12 9.34
CA GLY A 199 -3.36 -11.53 8.66
C GLY A 199 -3.40 -11.21 7.15
N HIS A 200 -2.26 -11.16 6.45
CA HIS A 200 -2.27 -10.91 5.02
C HIS A 200 -2.69 -12.15 4.22
N TYR A 201 -3.44 -11.91 3.13
CA TYR A 201 -3.83 -12.92 2.16
C TYR A 201 -2.72 -13.07 1.12
N ALA A 202 -1.69 -13.83 1.47
CA ALA A 202 -0.59 -14.25 0.59
C ALA A 202 0.01 -15.53 1.16
N LYS A 203 0.77 -16.29 0.36
CA LYS A 203 1.43 -17.51 0.82
C LYS A 203 2.94 -17.35 0.73
N VAL A 204 3.65 -17.56 1.83
CA VAL A 204 5.12 -17.72 1.80
C VAL A 204 5.44 -19.21 1.79
N VAL A 205 6.29 -19.64 0.87
CA VAL A 205 6.82 -21.00 0.85
C VAL A 205 8.30 -20.91 1.20
N HIS A 206 8.64 -21.47 2.36
CA HIS A 206 10.02 -21.63 2.81
C HIS A 206 10.58 -22.95 2.28
N PRO A 207 11.88 -23.02 1.99
CA PRO A 207 12.54 -24.28 1.64
C PRO A 207 12.44 -25.30 2.78
N ASP A 208 12.30 -26.58 2.43
CA ASP A 208 12.18 -27.70 3.38
C ASP A 208 13.49 -28.02 4.09
N SER A 209 14.63 -27.62 3.52
CA SER A 209 15.95 -27.94 4.07
C SER A 209 16.37 -26.97 5.19
N ASP A 210 17.21 -27.46 6.11
CA ASP A 210 17.97 -26.61 7.05
C ASP A 210 18.97 -25.68 6.35
N ASN A 211 19.06 -25.72 5.01
CA ASN A 211 19.86 -24.81 4.23
C ASN A 211 19.19 -23.43 4.19
N LYS A 212 19.53 -22.60 5.19
CA LYS A 212 19.09 -21.21 5.32
C LYS A 212 19.46 -20.33 4.12
N GLU A 213 20.32 -20.79 3.20
CA GLU A 213 20.68 -20.03 2.01
C GLU A 213 19.58 -20.03 0.96
N GLU A 214 18.78 -21.09 0.85
CA GLU A 214 17.72 -21.17 -0.16
C GLU A 214 16.66 -20.05 0.00
N PRO A 215 16.19 -19.46 -1.12
CA PRO A 215 15.25 -18.37 -1.08
C PRO A 215 13.83 -18.83 -0.71
N SER A 216 13.15 -18.09 0.16
CA SER A 216 11.69 -18.16 0.29
C SER A 216 11.01 -17.62 -0.96
N THR A 217 9.82 -18.14 -1.28
CA THR A 217 9.01 -17.65 -2.41
C THR A 217 7.68 -17.10 -1.93
N LEU A 218 7.27 -15.97 -2.52
CA LEU A 218 5.95 -15.38 -2.30
C LEU A 218 5.00 -15.89 -3.38
N LYS A 219 3.84 -16.42 -2.98
CA LYS A 219 2.82 -16.96 -3.87
C LYS A 219 1.47 -16.32 -3.63
N LEU A 220 0.66 -16.30 -4.68
CA LEU A 220 -0.73 -15.88 -4.65
C LEU A 220 -1.49 -16.64 -3.55
N SER A 221 -2.42 -15.93 -2.90
CA SER A 221 -3.31 -16.55 -1.93
C SER A 221 -4.37 -17.42 -2.61
N LYS A 222 -4.98 -18.33 -1.85
CA LYS A 222 -6.13 -19.13 -2.32
C LYS A 222 -7.32 -18.24 -2.72
N ASP A 223 -7.46 -17.08 -2.09
CA ASP A 223 -8.49 -16.09 -2.41
C ASP A 223 -7.94 -15.04 -3.38
N MET A 224 -8.22 -15.21 -4.67
CA MET A 224 -7.75 -14.28 -5.71
C MET A 224 -8.36 -12.88 -5.61
N VAL A 225 -9.49 -12.72 -4.93
CA VAL A 225 -10.16 -11.42 -4.75
C VAL A 225 -9.50 -10.64 -3.61
N LYS A 226 -9.09 -11.33 -2.55
CA LYS A 226 -8.42 -10.74 -1.39
C LYS A 226 -6.90 -10.81 -1.46
N ASP A 227 -6.33 -11.45 -2.47
CA ASP A 227 -4.88 -11.59 -2.66
C ASP A 227 -4.12 -10.26 -2.50
N GLN A 228 -3.21 -10.22 -1.54
CA GLN A 228 -2.41 -9.06 -1.15
C GLN A 228 -0.94 -9.15 -1.58
N THR A 229 -0.56 -10.14 -2.40
CA THR A 229 0.83 -10.27 -2.88
C THR A 229 1.33 -9.02 -3.61
N TYR A 230 0.42 -8.28 -4.25
CA TYR A 230 0.76 -7.01 -4.91
C TYR A 230 1.35 -5.98 -3.94
N PHE A 231 0.82 -5.87 -2.71
CA PHE A 231 1.37 -4.95 -1.71
C PHE A 231 2.67 -5.47 -1.07
N LEU A 232 2.91 -6.78 -1.19
CA LEU A 232 4.05 -7.48 -0.61
C LEU A 232 5.16 -7.72 -1.64
N SER A 233 4.96 -7.36 -2.91
CA SER A 233 5.88 -7.67 -4.02
C SER A 233 7.17 -6.87 -3.97
N HIS A 234 7.24 -5.85 -3.12
CA HIS A 234 8.42 -4.99 -2.95
C HIS A 234 9.25 -5.32 -1.70
N LEU A 235 8.87 -6.36 -0.96
CA LEU A 235 9.67 -6.87 0.15
C LEU A 235 11.07 -7.29 -0.34
N SER A 236 12.07 -7.17 0.53
CA SER A 236 13.37 -7.78 0.31
C SER A 236 13.37 -9.25 0.73
N GLN A 237 14.35 -10.00 0.25
CA GLN A 237 14.40 -11.43 0.53
C GLN A 237 14.67 -11.76 1.99
N SER A 238 15.44 -10.92 2.68
CA SER A 238 15.66 -11.04 4.13
C SER A 238 14.36 -10.83 4.91
N GLN A 239 13.51 -9.89 4.47
CA GLN A 239 12.20 -9.67 5.06
C GLN A 239 11.28 -10.87 4.80
N LEU A 240 11.20 -11.35 3.56
CA LEU A 240 10.36 -12.50 3.19
C LEU A 240 10.76 -13.79 3.93
N LYS A 241 12.06 -14.02 4.17
CA LYS A 241 12.55 -15.17 4.94
C LYS A 241 12.03 -15.21 6.38
N GLY A 242 11.73 -14.05 6.97
CA GLY A 242 11.21 -13.95 8.33
C GLY A 242 9.68 -13.89 8.42
N LEU A 243 8.93 -14.12 7.34
CA LEU A 243 7.48 -13.90 7.30
C LEU A 243 6.66 -15.19 7.14
N ILE A 244 5.54 -15.28 7.86
CA ILE A 244 4.51 -16.31 7.67
C ILE A 244 3.14 -15.62 7.51
N PHE A 245 2.31 -16.14 6.60
CA PHE A 245 0.95 -15.62 6.36
C PHE A 245 -0.08 -16.77 6.48
N PRO A 246 -0.65 -16.97 7.68
CA PRO A 246 -1.55 -18.10 7.94
C PRO A 246 -2.79 -18.17 7.03
N LEU A 247 -3.27 -17.01 6.57
CA LEU A 247 -4.50 -16.93 5.77
C LEU A 247 -4.28 -17.21 4.28
N GLY A 248 -3.03 -17.35 3.82
CA GLY A 248 -2.70 -17.57 2.41
C GLY A 248 -3.37 -18.78 1.76
N CYS A 249 -3.75 -19.77 2.58
CA CYS A 249 -4.33 -21.04 2.15
C CYS A 249 -5.86 -21.10 2.33
N ILE A 250 -6.53 -20.00 2.71
CA ILE A 250 -7.92 -20.00 3.16
C ILE A 250 -8.72 -18.94 2.38
N GLN A 251 -9.97 -19.23 2.00
CA GLN A 251 -10.88 -18.22 1.42
C GLN A 251 -11.40 -17.28 2.50
N LYS A 252 -11.71 -16.03 2.15
CA LYS A 252 -12.19 -15.04 3.11
C LYS A 252 -13.46 -15.49 3.84
N GLU A 253 -14.37 -16.15 3.12
CA GLU A 253 -15.61 -16.69 3.65
C GLU A 253 -15.32 -17.71 4.76
N GLU A 254 -14.34 -18.60 4.54
CA GLU A 254 -13.90 -19.58 5.53
C GLU A 254 -13.23 -18.92 6.72
N VAL A 255 -12.44 -17.86 6.52
CA VAL A 255 -11.87 -17.07 7.63
C VAL A 255 -12.98 -16.50 8.51
N ARG A 256 -14.06 -15.98 7.92
CA ARG A 256 -15.24 -15.50 8.67
C ARG A 256 -15.98 -16.61 9.40
N ARG A 257 -16.07 -17.80 8.80
CA ARG A 257 -16.67 -18.98 9.44
C ARG A 257 -15.82 -19.45 10.62
N LEU A 258 -14.50 -19.48 10.47
CA LEU A 258 -13.56 -19.82 11.54
C LEU A 258 -13.65 -18.82 12.69
N ALA A 259 -13.73 -17.52 12.40
CA ALA A 259 -13.90 -16.50 13.44
C ALA A 259 -15.15 -16.75 14.31
N LYS A 260 -16.26 -17.16 13.68
CA LYS A 260 -17.49 -17.55 14.38
C LYS A 260 -17.35 -18.86 15.17
N THR A 261 -16.68 -19.84 14.58
CA THR A 261 -16.43 -21.14 15.21
C THR A 261 -15.52 -21.00 16.44
N PHE A 262 -14.59 -20.06 16.40
CA PHE A 262 -13.71 -19.70 17.50
C PHE A 262 -14.36 -18.73 18.49
N GLU A 263 -15.59 -18.28 18.23
CA GLU A 263 -16.31 -17.30 19.06
C GLU A 263 -15.46 -16.05 19.34
N LEU A 264 -14.76 -15.54 18.32
CA LEU A 264 -13.86 -14.40 18.51
C LEU A 264 -14.67 -13.13 18.85
N PRO A 265 -14.23 -12.31 19.82
CA PRO A 265 -14.89 -11.07 20.20
C PRO A 265 -15.17 -10.11 19.04
N ASN A 266 -14.32 -10.13 18.00
CA ASN A 266 -14.43 -9.28 16.83
C ASN A 266 -15.08 -9.95 15.62
N GLN A 267 -15.65 -11.17 15.73
CA GLN A 267 -16.14 -11.97 14.59
C GLN A 267 -17.07 -11.23 13.62
N ASP A 268 -17.93 -10.34 14.14
CA ASP A 268 -18.92 -9.58 13.37
C ASP A 268 -18.40 -8.22 12.86
N ARG A 269 -17.15 -7.87 13.21
CA ARG A 269 -16.53 -6.61 12.81
C ARG A 269 -16.31 -6.56 11.30
N LYS A 270 -16.70 -5.46 10.67
CA LYS A 270 -16.50 -5.25 9.22
C LYS A 270 -15.01 -5.12 8.88
N ASP A 271 -14.65 -5.52 7.66
CA ASP A 271 -13.29 -5.31 7.14
C ASP A 271 -12.96 -3.81 7.15
N SER A 272 -11.78 -3.45 7.63
CA SER A 272 -11.27 -2.08 7.51
C SER A 272 -11.09 -1.73 6.03
N GLN A 273 -11.63 -0.59 5.61
CA GLN A 273 -11.47 -0.05 4.27
C GLN A 273 -10.79 1.32 4.35
N GLY A 274 -9.88 1.59 3.41
CA GLY A 274 -9.12 2.85 3.37
C GLY A 274 -7.68 2.70 3.87
N ILE A 275 -7.01 3.83 4.02
CA ILE A 275 -5.60 3.90 4.42
C ILE A 275 -5.50 3.69 5.94
N CYS A 276 -4.67 2.72 6.35
CA CYS A 276 -4.61 2.16 7.71
C CYS A 276 -4.54 3.18 8.87
N PHE A 277 -3.89 4.33 8.68
CA PHE A 277 -3.70 5.36 9.71
C PHE A 277 -4.69 6.54 9.64
N LEU A 278 -5.46 6.64 8.55
CA LEU A 278 -6.43 7.72 8.37
C LEU A 278 -7.80 7.38 8.95
N GLY A 279 -8.08 6.09 9.13
CA GLY A 279 -9.39 5.62 9.56
C GLY A 279 -10.49 6.10 8.60
N LYS A 280 -11.36 6.98 9.10
CA LYS A 280 -12.53 7.54 8.39
C LYS A 280 -12.24 8.87 7.69
N ILE A 281 -11.05 9.45 7.87
CA ILE A 281 -10.67 10.72 7.24
C ILE A 281 -10.46 10.52 5.74
N LYS A 282 -10.99 11.43 4.92
CA LYS A 282 -10.75 11.43 3.47
C LYS A 282 -9.30 11.78 3.18
N PHE A 283 -8.65 10.99 2.32
CA PHE A 283 -7.27 11.24 1.89
C PHE A 283 -7.04 12.69 1.39
N SER A 284 -7.99 13.25 0.65
CA SER A 284 -7.90 14.63 0.16
C SER A 284 -7.83 15.67 1.29
N GLU A 285 -8.56 15.45 2.39
CA GLU A 285 -8.54 16.35 3.55
C GLU A 285 -7.21 16.23 4.31
N PHE A 286 -6.71 15.01 4.43
CA PHE A 286 -5.39 14.75 4.99
C PHE A 286 -4.30 15.48 4.20
N VAL A 287 -4.26 15.32 2.87
CA VAL A 287 -3.25 15.98 2.02
C VAL A 287 -3.36 17.50 2.10
N ALA A 288 -4.59 18.04 2.09
CA ALA A 288 -4.82 19.49 2.15
C ALA A 288 -4.28 20.12 3.45
N ARG A 289 -4.32 19.42 4.58
CA ARG A 289 -3.76 19.93 5.85
C ARG A 289 -2.24 20.00 5.86
N HIS A 290 -1.58 18.98 5.29
CA HIS A 290 -0.14 18.84 5.42
C HIS A 290 0.64 19.53 4.31
N ILE A 291 0.10 19.50 3.09
CA ILE A 291 0.75 20.06 1.89
C ILE A 291 0.10 21.38 1.48
N GLY A 292 -1.12 21.65 1.96
CA GLY A 292 -1.90 22.80 1.57
C GLY A 292 -2.63 22.61 0.24
N GLU A 293 -3.16 23.70 -0.26
CA GLU A 293 -3.79 23.79 -1.57
C GLU A 293 -3.03 24.78 -2.44
N LYS A 294 -2.87 24.45 -3.71
CA LYS A 294 -2.25 25.33 -4.70
C LYS A 294 -3.13 25.37 -5.92
N GLU A 295 -3.96 26.41 -6.00
CA GLU A 295 -4.93 26.53 -7.08
C GLU A 295 -4.23 26.57 -8.44
N GLY A 296 -4.72 25.75 -9.37
CA GLY A 296 -4.24 25.68 -10.74
C GLY A 296 -5.40 25.56 -11.72
N VAL A 297 -5.09 25.32 -13.00
CA VAL A 297 -6.08 25.30 -14.07
C VAL A 297 -6.26 23.90 -14.65
N ILE A 298 -7.48 23.62 -15.10
CA ILE A 298 -7.84 22.41 -15.83
C ILE A 298 -8.04 22.78 -17.30
N LEU A 299 -7.30 22.13 -18.19
CA LEU A 299 -7.36 22.33 -19.63
C LEU A 299 -7.79 21.03 -20.34
N GLU A 300 -8.57 21.15 -21.43
CA GLU A 300 -8.78 20.03 -22.34
C GLU A 300 -7.51 19.78 -23.16
N ALA A 301 -7.01 18.54 -23.17
CA ALA A 301 -5.76 18.17 -23.82
C ALA A 301 -5.78 18.41 -25.33
N GLU A 302 -6.92 18.13 -25.97
CA GLU A 302 -7.06 18.22 -27.44
C GLU A 302 -7.26 19.65 -27.95
N THR A 303 -7.97 20.50 -27.20
CA THR A 303 -8.42 21.83 -27.68
C THR A 303 -7.69 23.00 -27.00
N GLY A 304 -7.06 22.75 -25.85
CA GLY A 304 -6.51 23.78 -24.97
C GLY A 304 -7.58 24.64 -24.30
N ASP A 305 -8.84 24.20 -24.32
CA ASP A 305 -9.93 24.96 -23.72
C ASP A 305 -9.80 24.97 -22.19
N PHE A 306 -9.97 26.16 -21.61
CA PHE A 306 -9.99 26.34 -20.18
C PHE A 306 -11.31 25.86 -19.60
N LEU A 307 -11.26 24.78 -18.82
CA LEU A 307 -12.45 24.11 -18.28
C LEU A 307 -12.76 24.48 -16.84
N GLY A 308 -11.79 25.01 -16.10
CA GLY A 308 -11.98 25.41 -14.72
C GLY A 308 -10.70 25.41 -13.90
N ARG A 309 -10.86 25.54 -12.58
CA ARG A 309 -9.76 25.57 -11.62
C ARG A 309 -9.78 24.33 -10.74
N HIS A 310 -8.61 23.94 -10.26
CA HIS A 310 -8.44 22.84 -9.33
C HIS A 310 -7.73 23.29 -8.05
N ARG A 311 -7.91 22.54 -6.95
CA ARG A 311 -7.32 22.89 -5.63
C ARG A 311 -5.85 22.49 -5.47
N GLY A 312 -5.31 21.71 -6.41
CA GLY A 312 -3.91 21.29 -6.45
C GLY A 312 -3.76 20.03 -7.29
N PHE A 313 -2.69 19.92 -8.09
CA PHE A 313 -2.50 18.77 -8.99
C PHE A 313 -2.35 17.44 -8.22
N TRP A 314 -1.89 17.49 -6.96
CA TRP A 314 -1.73 16.31 -6.09
C TRP A 314 -3.05 15.68 -5.63
N PHE A 315 -4.19 16.32 -5.87
CA PHE A 315 -5.50 15.71 -5.65
C PHE A 315 -6.00 14.91 -6.87
N TYR A 316 -5.19 14.81 -7.92
CA TYR A 316 -5.54 14.17 -9.17
C TYR A 316 -4.56 13.06 -9.54
N THR A 317 -5.12 11.91 -9.93
CA THR A 317 -4.36 10.77 -10.47
C THR A 317 -4.70 10.60 -11.95
N ILE A 318 -3.72 10.23 -12.76
CA ILE A 318 -3.95 9.93 -14.19
C ILE A 318 -4.99 8.80 -14.28
N GLY A 319 -5.96 8.94 -15.19
CA GLY A 319 -7.12 8.06 -15.33
C GLY A 319 -8.28 8.34 -14.36
N GLN A 320 -8.14 9.31 -13.45
CA GLN A 320 -9.23 9.70 -12.56
C GLN A 320 -10.40 10.29 -13.34
N ARG A 321 -11.59 9.71 -13.14
CA ARG A 321 -12.87 10.20 -13.68
C ARG A 321 -13.69 11.00 -12.66
N GLN A 322 -13.74 10.50 -11.43
CA GLN A 322 -14.57 11.09 -10.38
C GLN A 322 -13.90 12.32 -9.74
N GLY A 323 -14.70 13.26 -9.26
CA GLY A 323 -14.20 14.44 -8.53
C GLY A 323 -13.74 15.62 -9.41
N LEU A 324 -13.76 15.48 -10.75
CA LEU A 324 -13.41 16.58 -11.67
C LEU A 324 -14.47 17.70 -11.71
N ARG A 325 -15.75 17.36 -11.47
CA ARG A 325 -16.89 18.31 -11.44
C ARG A 325 -17.04 19.15 -12.73
N LEU A 326 -16.67 18.58 -13.88
CA LEU A 326 -16.80 19.21 -15.20
C LEU A 326 -18.07 18.74 -15.93
N PRO A 327 -18.84 19.63 -16.59
CA PRO A 327 -19.99 19.26 -17.40
C PRO A 327 -19.57 18.64 -18.75
N GLY A 328 -20.50 17.95 -19.44
CA GLY A 328 -20.26 17.43 -20.80
C GLY A 328 -19.31 16.22 -20.89
N GLY A 329 -19.21 15.44 -19.81
CA GLY A 329 -18.32 14.29 -19.71
C GLY A 329 -18.79 13.02 -20.47
N PRO A 330 -18.12 11.87 -20.26
CA PRO A 330 -17.15 11.61 -19.18
C PRO A 330 -15.78 12.25 -19.42
N TRP A 331 -15.20 12.86 -18.38
CA TRP A 331 -13.84 13.41 -18.39
C TRP A 331 -12.89 12.51 -17.62
N TYR A 332 -11.64 12.43 -18.07
CA TYR A 332 -10.56 11.71 -17.42
C TYR A 332 -9.33 12.61 -17.33
N VAL A 333 -8.61 12.55 -16.21
CA VAL A 333 -7.27 13.15 -16.10
C VAL A 333 -6.32 12.37 -16.99
N VAL A 334 -5.61 13.06 -17.87
CA VAL A 334 -4.74 12.39 -18.85
C VAL A 334 -3.27 12.69 -18.66
N GLU A 335 -2.95 13.88 -18.17
CA GLU A 335 -1.59 14.35 -17.95
C GLU A 335 -1.56 15.42 -16.83
N LYS A 336 -0.42 15.55 -16.15
CA LYS A 336 -0.21 16.57 -15.10
C LYS A 336 1.08 17.34 -15.36
N ASP A 337 0.97 18.65 -15.53
CA ASP A 337 2.13 19.54 -15.54
C ASP A 337 2.38 20.09 -14.14
N VAL A 338 3.24 19.39 -13.41
CA VAL A 338 3.64 19.73 -12.03
C VAL A 338 4.33 21.09 -11.97
N LYS A 339 5.17 21.42 -12.97
CA LYS A 339 5.95 22.65 -13.02
C LYS A 339 5.03 23.87 -13.16
N ASN A 340 4.05 23.77 -14.05
CA ASN A 340 3.14 24.87 -14.37
C ASN A 340 1.83 24.85 -13.58
N ASN A 341 1.62 23.84 -12.74
CA ASN A 341 0.40 23.61 -11.94
C ASN A 341 -0.86 23.51 -12.81
N VAL A 342 -0.83 22.60 -13.80
CA VAL A 342 -1.93 22.35 -14.74
C VAL A 342 -2.31 20.87 -14.74
N VAL A 343 -3.60 20.61 -14.78
CA VAL A 343 -4.16 19.27 -14.97
C VAL A 343 -4.82 19.22 -16.36
N PHE A 344 -4.36 18.30 -17.21
CA PHE A 344 -4.98 18.08 -18.51
C PHE A 344 -6.05 16.98 -18.40
N VAL A 345 -7.18 17.20 -19.06
CA VAL A 345 -8.28 16.22 -19.12
C VAL A 345 -8.73 15.97 -20.55
N SER A 346 -9.34 14.82 -20.78
CA SER A 346 -9.89 14.43 -22.08
C SER A 346 -11.18 13.63 -21.94
N ARG A 347 -12.06 13.75 -22.94
CA ARG A 347 -13.22 12.86 -23.16
C ARG A 347 -12.87 11.62 -23.97
N ASN A 348 -11.80 11.69 -24.74
CA ASN A 348 -11.33 10.66 -25.66
C ASN A 348 -10.20 9.84 -25.02
N TYR A 349 -10.36 9.47 -23.75
CA TYR A 349 -9.32 8.79 -22.98
C TYR A 349 -9.05 7.35 -23.46
N PHE A 350 -10.09 6.67 -23.96
CA PHE A 350 -10.00 5.27 -24.44
C PHE A 350 -9.82 5.15 -25.96
N SER A 351 -9.47 6.23 -26.66
CA SER A 351 -9.34 6.19 -28.12
C SER A 351 -8.14 5.33 -28.56
N VAL A 352 -8.24 4.73 -29.75
CA VAL A 352 -7.29 3.71 -30.25
C VAL A 352 -5.89 4.27 -30.48
N ASP A 353 -5.79 5.54 -30.82
CA ASP A 353 -4.55 6.33 -30.95
C ASP A 353 -3.85 6.61 -29.61
N LYS A 354 -4.50 6.28 -28.48
CA LYS A 354 -4.00 6.56 -27.12
C LYS A 354 -3.83 5.30 -26.28
N ARG A 355 -3.61 4.17 -26.95
CA ARG A 355 -3.34 2.88 -26.33
C ARG A 355 -2.00 2.92 -25.61
N ARG A 356 -1.99 2.46 -24.36
CA ARG A 356 -0.78 2.35 -23.56
C ARG A 356 -0.46 0.87 -23.37
N ARG A 357 0.65 0.43 -23.96
CA ARG A 357 1.11 -0.96 -23.89
C ARG A 357 2.54 -1.10 -23.44
N ILE A 358 3.37 -0.08 -23.63
CA ILE A 358 4.78 -0.13 -23.26
C ILE A 358 5.03 0.93 -22.20
N PHE A 359 5.65 0.53 -21.11
CA PHE A 359 6.07 1.42 -20.03
C PHE A 359 7.39 0.94 -19.43
N ARG A 360 8.09 1.85 -18.77
CA ARG A 360 9.35 1.55 -18.09
C ARG A 360 9.15 1.48 -16.58
N VAL A 361 9.88 0.59 -15.96
CA VAL A 361 9.83 0.33 -14.52
C VAL A 361 11.25 0.45 -13.97
N GLY A 362 11.42 1.30 -12.96
CA GLY A 362 12.66 1.48 -12.23
C GLY A 362 12.53 0.98 -10.80
N SER A 363 13.59 1.20 -10.01
CA SER A 363 13.65 0.76 -8.60
C SER A 363 13.25 -0.72 -8.45
N LEU A 364 13.79 -1.57 -9.32
CA LEU A 364 13.42 -2.98 -9.39
C LEU A 364 13.82 -3.71 -8.11
N ARG A 365 12.90 -4.52 -7.59
CA ARG A 365 13.12 -5.45 -6.49
C ARG A 365 12.67 -6.84 -6.92
N TRP A 366 13.63 -7.75 -6.99
CA TRP A 366 13.38 -9.17 -7.23
C TRP A 366 13.47 -9.94 -5.91
N LEU A 367 12.44 -10.72 -5.58
CA LEU A 367 12.38 -11.49 -4.32
C LEU A 367 13.47 -12.57 -4.29
N ASN A 368 13.82 -13.14 -5.43
CA ASN A 368 14.95 -14.08 -5.54
C ASN A 368 16.32 -13.38 -5.69
N GLY A 369 16.39 -12.07 -5.53
CA GLY A 369 17.63 -11.28 -5.59
C GLY A 369 18.21 -11.08 -7.00
N SER A 370 17.67 -11.72 -8.02
CA SER A 370 18.07 -11.57 -9.42
C SER A 370 16.86 -11.60 -10.34
N PRO A 371 16.94 -10.95 -11.52
CA PRO A 371 15.89 -11.04 -12.53
C PRO A 371 15.68 -12.51 -12.97
N PRO A 372 14.46 -12.89 -13.35
CA PRO A 372 14.18 -14.25 -13.82
C PRO A 372 15.06 -14.59 -15.03
N ARG A 373 15.77 -15.73 -14.98
CA ARG A 373 16.62 -16.23 -16.08
C ARG A 373 15.83 -16.52 -17.36
N MET A 374 14.54 -16.82 -17.22
CA MET A 374 13.61 -17.01 -18.33
C MET A 374 12.45 -16.03 -18.20
N ILE A 375 12.25 -15.23 -19.25
CA ILE A 375 11.20 -14.20 -19.33
C ILE A 375 9.96 -14.76 -20.06
N THR A 376 9.78 -16.08 -20.10
CA THR A 376 8.63 -16.68 -20.78
C THR A 376 7.42 -16.70 -19.84
N GLN A 377 6.25 -16.32 -20.37
CA GLN A 377 4.95 -16.38 -19.68
C GLN A 377 4.82 -15.49 -18.43
N ILE A 378 5.58 -14.40 -18.36
CA ILE A 378 5.45 -13.43 -17.28
C ILE A 378 4.09 -12.74 -17.34
N GLN A 379 3.48 -12.59 -16.17
CA GLN A 379 2.27 -11.83 -15.96
C GLN A 379 2.59 -10.60 -15.12
N CYS A 380 1.98 -9.47 -15.48
CA CYS A 380 2.05 -8.22 -14.73
C CYS A 380 0.69 -7.92 -14.10
N LYS A 381 0.73 -7.50 -12.83
CA LYS A 381 -0.42 -6.91 -12.12
C LYS A 381 -0.11 -5.44 -11.87
N LEU A 382 -1.07 -4.59 -12.23
CA LEU A 382 -0.98 -3.14 -12.13
C LEU A 382 -2.05 -2.62 -11.18
N ASP A 383 -1.75 -1.59 -10.40
CA ASP A 383 -2.76 -0.92 -9.59
C ASP A 383 -3.65 -0.02 -10.45
N GLN A 384 -4.91 -0.39 -10.55
CA GLN A 384 -5.88 0.34 -11.35
C GLN A 384 -6.42 1.52 -10.54
N ALA A 385 -5.82 2.70 -10.71
CA ALA A 385 -6.16 3.94 -9.97
C ALA A 385 -7.65 4.32 -9.97
N SER A 386 -8.43 3.83 -10.93
CA SER A 386 -9.89 4.06 -11.03
C SER A 386 -10.74 3.16 -10.13
N ARG A 387 -10.15 2.13 -9.52
CA ARG A 387 -10.85 1.15 -8.69
C ARG A 387 -10.33 1.26 -7.25
N VAL A 388 -11.24 1.29 -6.29
CA VAL A 388 -10.96 1.27 -4.84
C VAL A 388 -10.32 -0.07 -4.38
N ARG A 389 -9.91 -0.93 -5.33
CA ARG A 389 -9.29 -2.24 -5.17
C ARG A 389 -8.37 -2.48 -6.38
N HIS A 390 -7.20 -3.10 -6.16
CA HIS A 390 -6.41 -3.62 -7.27
C HIS A 390 -7.28 -4.59 -8.09
N GLY A 391 -7.29 -4.44 -9.41
CA GLY A 391 -8.04 -5.35 -10.28
C GLY A 391 -7.50 -6.78 -10.15
N PRO A 392 -8.34 -7.82 -10.29
CA PRO A 392 -7.89 -9.21 -10.35
C PRO A 392 -7.20 -9.55 -11.68
N GLY A 393 -7.11 -8.60 -12.61
CA GLY A 393 -6.60 -8.82 -13.96
C GLY A 393 -5.09 -8.94 -13.97
N PHE A 394 -4.61 -10.08 -14.45
CA PHE A 394 -3.23 -10.27 -14.86
C PHE A 394 -3.10 -9.99 -16.35
N TYR A 395 -2.05 -9.27 -16.73
CA TYR A 395 -1.70 -9.05 -18.12
C TYR A 395 -0.50 -9.90 -18.47
N ARG A 396 -0.58 -10.71 -19.52
CA ARG A 396 0.65 -11.28 -20.10
C ARG A 396 1.52 -10.14 -20.58
N CYS A 397 2.82 -10.19 -20.29
CA CYS A 397 3.75 -9.17 -20.69
C CYS A 397 5.11 -9.74 -21.10
N ASP A 398 5.75 -9.05 -22.04
CA ASP A 398 7.14 -9.29 -22.39
C ASP A 398 8.01 -8.29 -21.62
N LEU A 399 9.15 -8.74 -21.08
CA LEU A 399 10.08 -7.88 -20.35
C LEU A 399 11.40 -7.75 -21.13
N THR A 400 11.93 -6.55 -21.19
CA THR A 400 13.27 -6.26 -21.74
C THR A 400 14.04 -5.43 -20.73
N ILE A 401 15.27 -5.82 -20.42
CA ILE A 401 16.13 -5.06 -19.50
C ILE A 401 16.90 -4.03 -20.31
N GLU A 402 16.82 -2.77 -19.89
CA GLU A 402 17.58 -1.63 -20.41
C GLU A 402 18.42 -1.02 -19.29
N THR A 403 19.35 -0.13 -19.67
CA THR A 403 20.14 0.64 -18.71
C THR A 403 19.84 2.12 -18.90
N ASP A 404 19.58 2.83 -17.80
CA ASP A 404 19.34 4.27 -17.81
C ASP A 404 20.61 5.07 -18.08
N ALA A 405 20.46 6.39 -18.28
CA ALA A 405 21.59 7.30 -18.52
C ALA A 405 22.61 7.35 -17.36
N ASN A 406 22.23 6.87 -16.16
CA ASN A 406 23.06 6.84 -14.96
C ASN A 406 23.65 5.43 -14.71
N GLY A 407 23.41 4.45 -15.57
CA GLY A 407 23.90 3.08 -15.41
C GLY A 407 22.99 2.15 -14.57
N HIS A 408 21.78 2.57 -14.19
CA HIS A 408 20.84 1.73 -13.45
C HIS A 408 20.00 0.85 -14.37
N GLU A 409 19.67 -0.36 -13.91
CA GLU A 409 18.77 -1.27 -14.63
C GLU A 409 17.32 -0.73 -14.62
N ILE A 410 16.73 -0.66 -15.81
CA ILE A 410 15.32 -0.37 -16.06
C ILE A 410 14.70 -1.59 -16.75
N LEU A 411 13.44 -1.85 -16.45
CA LEU A 411 12.66 -2.88 -17.11
C LEU A 411 11.63 -2.24 -18.04
N VAL A 412 11.73 -2.50 -19.34
CA VAL A 412 10.68 -2.19 -20.32
C VAL A 412 9.66 -3.31 -20.31
N VAL A 413 8.41 -2.96 -20.05
CA VAL A 413 7.29 -3.90 -19.97
C VAL A 413 6.37 -3.65 -21.14
N LYS A 414 6.12 -4.69 -21.95
CA LYS A 414 5.15 -4.66 -23.05
C LYS A 414 3.95 -5.54 -22.72
N LEU A 415 2.79 -4.93 -22.54
CA LEU A 415 1.54 -5.63 -22.25
C LEU A 415 0.93 -6.26 -23.50
N SER A 416 0.36 -7.46 -23.34
CA SER A 416 -0.42 -8.15 -24.37
C SER A 416 -1.73 -7.44 -24.74
N LYS A 417 -2.24 -6.57 -23.85
CA LYS A 417 -3.46 -5.77 -24.03
C LYS A 417 -3.22 -4.35 -23.55
N ASP A 418 -4.02 -3.43 -24.09
CA ASP A 418 -3.98 -2.02 -23.72
C ASP A 418 -4.44 -1.83 -22.26
N ASP A 419 -3.72 -1.00 -21.50
CA ASP A 419 -4.11 -0.64 -20.14
C ASP A 419 -3.96 0.87 -19.91
N GLN A 420 -5.10 1.54 -19.71
CA GLN A 420 -5.12 2.98 -19.49
C GLN A 420 -4.70 3.38 -18.07
N GLY A 421 -4.74 2.45 -17.11
CA GLY A 421 -4.42 2.67 -15.70
C GLY A 421 -2.93 2.81 -15.37
N LEU A 422 -2.04 2.88 -16.37
CA LEU A 422 -0.61 3.13 -16.16
C LEU A 422 -0.39 4.56 -15.64
N ALA A 423 -0.01 4.67 -14.37
CA ALA A 423 0.38 5.94 -13.76
C ALA A 423 1.77 5.84 -13.12
N ALA A 424 2.61 6.84 -13.40
CA ALA A 424 3.94 6.94 -12.80
C ALA A 424 3.85 7.01 -11.26
N GLY A 425 4.80 6.36 -10.59
CA GLY A 425 4.84 6.23 -9.14
C GLY A 425 4.03 5.05 -8.58
N GLN A 426 3.15 4.42 -9.36
CA GLN A 426 2.53 3.14 -8.97
C GLN A 426 3.50 1.97 -9.18
N PHE A 427 3.20 0.84 -8.56
CA PHE A 427 4.00 -0.38 -8.73
C PHE A 427 3.50 -1.23 -9.89
N ALA A 428 4.45 -1.87 -10.57
CA ALA A 428 4.18 -3.01 -11.44
C ALA A 428 4.73 -4.26 -10.76
N ALA A 429 3.85 -5.21 -10.43
CA ALA A 429 4.23 -6.48 -9.82
C ALA A 429 4.25 -7.59 -10.86
N PHE A 430 5.30 -8.42 -10.82
CA PHE A 430 5.56 -9.46 -11.81
C PHE A 430 5.36 -10.85 -11.22
N TYR A 431 4.71 -11.71 -11.99
CA TYR A 431 4.32 -13.05 -11.59
C TYR A 431 4.66 -14.06 -12.67
N GLN A 432 5.01 -15.26 -12.23
CA GLN A 432 5.09 -16.44 -13.05
C GLN A 432 4.22 -17.52 -12.42
N ASP A 433 3.20 -17.94 -13.15
CA ASP A 433 2.12 -18.78 -12.62
C ASP A 433 1.52 -18.19 -11.33
N SER A 434 1.66 -18.88 -10.21
CA SER A 434 1.21 -18.42 -8.89
C SER A 434 2.30 -17.70 -8.07
N THR A 435 3.50 -17.54 -8.60
CA THR A 435 4.67 -17.03 -7.85
C THR A 435 4.90 -15.57 -8.17
N CYS A 436 4.96 -14.73 -7.14
CA CYS A 436 5.40 -13.35 -7.26
C CYS A 436 6.92 -13.33 -7.40
N LEU A 437 7.42 -12.74 -8.48
CA LEU A 437 8.85 -12.60 -8.75
C LEU A 437 9.43 -11.35 -8.10
N GLY A 438 8.61 -10.30 -7.97
CA GLY A 438 9.05 -9.01 -7.50
C GLY A 438 8.21 -7.87 -8.08
N SER A 439 8.71 -6.65 -7.95
CA SER A 439 8.05 -5.45 -8.47
C SER A 439 9.04 -4.32 -8.71
N GLY A 440 8.58 -3.28 -9.39
CA GLY A 440 9.25 -1.98 -9.41
C GLY A 440 8.26 -0.85 -9.58
N VAL A 441 8.78 0.37 -9.60
CA VAL A 441 7.99 1.60 -9.70
C VAL A 441 7.89 2.01 -11.17
N ILE A 442 6.67 2.21 -11.65
CA ILE A 442 6.40 2.71 -13.00
C ILE A 442 7.02 4.11 -13.13
N LEU A 443 7.91 4.27 -14.10
CA LEU A 443 8.58 5.53 -14.41
C LEU A 443 7.66 6.44 -15.24
N GLU A 444 8.10 7.69 -15.45
CA GLU A 444 7.40 8.62 -16.32
C GLU A 444 7.41 8.15 -17.78
N SER A 445 6.28 8.37 -18.47
CA SER A 445 5.98 8.08 -19.88
C SER A 445 5.75 6.60 -20.27
N TRP A 446 4.58 6.37 -20.88
CA TRP A 446 4.33 5.25 -21.79
C TRP A 446 4.72 5.71 -23.21
N ASP A 447 5.37 4.82 -23.97
CA ASP A 447 5.78 5.05 -25.38
C ASP A 447 6.60 6.34 -25.65
N ASP A 448 7.32 6.88 -24.65
CA ASP A 448 8.14 8.12 -24.71
C ASP A 448 7.39 9.42 -25.09
N GLN A 449 6.10 9.35 -25.44
CA GLN A 449 5.31 10.49 -25.95
C GLN A 449 4.22 11.00 -24.99
N GLY A 450 3.87 10.23 -23.95
CA GLY A 450 2.81 10.62 -23.01
C GLY A 450 1.42 10.65 -23.65
N PHE A 451 0.45 11.34 -23.02
CA PHE A 451 -0.83 11.59 -23.68
C PHE A 451 -0.67 12.80 -24.64
N PRO A 452 -1.18 12.75 -25.88
CA PRO A 452 -1.03 13.87 -26.80
C PRO A 452 -1.79 15.09 -26.28
N VAL A 453 -1.06 16.18 -26.06
CA VAL A 453 -1.58 17.49 -25.64
C VAL A 453 -1.27 18.48 -26.76
N CYS A 454 -2.26 19.26 -27.21
CA CYS A 454 -2.06 20.20 -28.31
C CYS A 454 -1.17 21.39 -27.91
N ASP A 455 -0.46 21.98 -28.87
CA ASP A 455 0.48 23.08 -28.63
C ASP A 455 -0.17 24.26 -27.90
N LYS A 456 -1.41 24.60 -28.27
CA LYS A 456 -2.19 25.65 -27.61
C LYS A 456 -2.36 25.38 -26.11
N ALA A 457 -2.64 24.15 -25.71
CA ALA A 457 -2.79 23.78 -24.31
C ALA A 457 -1.46 23.87 -23.55
N LEU A 458 -0.35 23.49 -24.20
CA LEU A 458 1.01 23.59 -23.64
C LEU A 458 1.47 25.06 -23.50
N GLU A 459 1.14 25.91 -24.47
CA GLU A 459 1.40 27.36 -24.41
C GLU A 459 0.63 28.01 -23.27
N ILE A 460 -0.67 27.70 -23.12
CA ILE A 460 -1.49 28.17 -22.00
C ILE A 460 -0.93 27.68 -20.66
N ALA A 461 -0.47 26.43 -20.60
CA ALA A 461 0.16 25.92 -19.39
C ALA A 461 1.41 26.73 -19.00
N LYS A 462 2.22 27.14 -19.97
CA LYS A 462 3.44 27.94 -19.73
C LYS A 462 3.18 29.41 -19.39
N MET A 463 1.96 29.92 -19.53
CA MET A 463 1.64 31.31 -19.16
C MET A 463 1.92 31.58 -17.67
N GLU A 464 2.66 32.66 -17.39
CA GLU A 464 2.94 33.10 -16.02
C GLU A 464 1.67 33.58 -15.31
N ASP A 465 0.84 34.37 -15.99
CA ASP A 465 -0.40 34.94 -15.45
C ASP A 465 -1.63 34.26 -16.06
N LYS A 466 -2.06 33.17 -15.42
CA LYS A 466 -3.25 32.40 -15.79
C LYS A 466 -4.58 33.02 -15.31
N SER A 467 -4.54 34.17 -14.62
CA SER A 467 -5.77 34.87 -14.22
C SER A 467 -6.54 35.45 -15.42
N LYS A 468 -5.84 35.67 -16.53
CA LYS A 468 -6.35 36.26 -17.77
C LYS A 468 -7.13 35.30 -18.68
N LEU A 469 -7.22 34.02 -18.33
CA LEU A 469 -7.93 32.99 -19.13
C LEU A 469 -9.46 33.20 -19.19
N GLY A 470 -10.00 34.19 -18.47
CA GLY A 470 -11.41 34.56 -18.55
C GLY A 470 -12.32 33.52 -17.89
N LYS A 471 -13.50 33.32 -18.47
CA LYS A 471 -14.50 32.38 -17.95
C LYS A 471 -14.28 30.98 -18.54
N PRO A 472 -14.48 29.91 -17.75
CA PRO A 472 -14.44 28.54 -18.28
C PRO A 472 -15.38 28.35 -19.46
N VAL A 473 -14.93 27.59 -20.46
CA VAL A 473 -15.73 27.25 -21.63
C VAL A 473 -16.97 26.48 -21.18
N LYS A 474 -18.16 27.01 -21.51
CA LYS A 474 -19.42 26.33 -21.23
C LYS A 474 -19.66 25.25 -22.27
N ILE A 475 -19.44 24.01 -21.88
CA ILE A 475 -19.75 22.86 -22.72
C ILE A 475 -21.27 22.67 -22.72
N LYS A 476 -21.92 23.03 -23.82
CA LYS A 476 -23.33 22.70 -24.03
C LYS A 476 -23.42 21.21 -24.33
N VAL A 477 -24.12 20.47 -23.48
CA VAL A 477 -24.59 19.12 -23.82
C VAL A 477 -25.66 19.33 -24.88
N ILE A 478 -25.31 19.12 -26.15
CA ILE A 478 -26.30 19.03 -27.21
C ILE A 478 -27.05 17.72 -26.93
N ALA A 479 -28.29 17.82 -26.46
CA ALA A 479 -29.19 16.68 -26.48
C ALA A 479 -29.26 16.22 -27.94
N GLU A 480 -28.96 14.95 -28.20
CA GLU A 480 -29.02 14.36 -29.53
C GLU A 480 -30.33 14.78 -30.20
N SER A 481 -30.23 15.70 -31.15
CA SER A 481 -31.35 16.05 -32.01
C SER A 481 -31.61 14.81 -32.85
N SER A 482 -32.76 14.20 -32.62
CA SER A 482 -33.35 13.16 -33.45
C SER A 482 -33.53 13.68 -34.88
N ASN A 483 -32.47 13.68 -35.67
CA ASN A 483 -32.58 13.71 -37.12
C ASN A 483 -32.88 12.28 -37.55
N LYS A 484 -34.18 11.97 -37.62
CA LYS A 484 -34.67 10.92 -38.51
C LYS A 484 -34.44 11.41 -39.93
N GLU A 485 -33.28 11.08 -40.49
CA GLU A 485 -33.18 10.93 -41.94
C GLU A 485 -33.74 9.56 -42.28
N GLU A 486 -34.88 9.57 -42.97
CA GLU A 486 -35.46 8.41 -43.61
C GLU A 486 -34.57 8.00 -44.78
N GLU A 487 -34.03 6.77 -44.75
CA GLU A 487 -33.64 6.05 -45.95
C GLU A 487 -33.99 4.56 -45.82
N PRO A 488 -34.26 3.87 -46.93
CA PRO A 488 -35.38 2.94 -47.03
C PRO A 488 -35.06 1.48 -46.68
N ASP A 489 -36.13 0.83 -46.24
CA ASP A 489 -36.36 -0.59 -46.02
C ASP A 489 -35.67 -1.52 -47.05
N ARG A 490 -34.67 -2.29 -46.58
CA ARG A 490 -34.32 -3.59 -47.18
C ARG A 490 -34.18 -4.62 -46.07
N LYS A 491 -35.24 -5.41 -45.94
CA LYS A 491 -35.31 -6.66 -45.19
C LYS A 491 -34.29 -7.66 -45.74
N GLU A 492 -33.41 -8.13 -44.89
CA GLU A 492 -32.86 -9.49 -44.97
C GLU A 492 -33.14 -10.20 -43.65
N GLU A 493 -33.99 -11.21 -43.74
CA GLU A 493 -34.33 -12.15 -42.68
C GLU A 493 -33.08 -12.96 -42.29
N CYS A 494 -32.82 -13.08 -40.99
CA CYS A 494 -31.99 -14.17 -40.47
C CYS A 494 -32.74 -14.83 -39.30
N VAL A 495 -33.25 -16.01 -39.61
CA VAL A 495 -34.10 -16.88 -38.79
C VAL A 495 -33.34 -17.36 -37.56
N ALA A 496 -33.89 -17.08 -36.37
CA ALA A 496 -33.46 -17.69 -35.11
C ALA A 496 -34.11 -19.08 -34.97
N ALA A 497 -33.31 -20.14 -35.12
CA ALA A 497 -33.73 -21.49 -34.77
C ALA A 497 -33.69 -21.67 -33.25
N LYS A 498 -34.87 -21.60 -32.62
CA LYS A 498 -35.14 -22.18 -31.29
C LYS A 498 -35.52 -23.65 -31.50
N LEU A 499 -34.77 -24.57 -30.91
CA LEU A 499 -35.20 -25.94 -30.69
C LEU A 499 -35.49 -26.11 -29.20
N ASP A 500 -36.76 -25.98 -28.85
CA ASP A 500 -37.37 -26.60 -27.67
C ASP A 500 -37.99 -27.92 -28.14
N LEU A 501 -37.62 -29.04 -27.51
CA LEU A 501 -38.36 -30.28 -27.59
C LEU A 501 -38.46 -30.87 -26.18
N THR A 502 -39.69 -30.88 -25.66
CA THR A 502 -40.11 -31.67 -24.51
C THR A 502 -41.04 -32.78 -24.98
N LEU A 503 -40.75 -34.00 -24.52
CA LEU A 503 -41.63 -35.16 -24.24
C LEU A 503 -42.62 -35.64 -25.32
N ASN A 504 -42.31 -36.79 -25.91
CA ASN A 504 -43.01 -38.06 -25.67
C ASN A 504 -42.08 -39.24 -25.96
#